data_AF-F4WH58-F1
#
_entry.id   AF-F4WH58-F1
#
_cell.length_a   1.000
_cell.length_b   1.000
_cell.length_c   1.000
_cell.angle_alpha   90.00
_cell.angle_beta   90.00
_cell.angle_gamma   90.00
#
_symmetry.space_group_name_H-M   'P 1'
#
loop_
_entity.id
_entity.type
_entity.pdbx_description
1 polymer ?
#
loop_
_entity_poly.entity_id
_entity_poly.type
_entity_poly.pdbx_seq_one_letter_code
_entity_poly.pdbx_strand_id
1 'polypeptide(L)' 'YRCSRCDRRYSVQYSLERHQRYECGVEKQFSCGTCRRRFTRVDIMRSHQ' A
#
# COMPACT_ATOMS: atom_id res chain seq x y z
N TYR A 1 3.57 6.86 13.48
CA TYR A 1 3.38 5.41 13.58
C TYR A 1 4.21 4.69 12.49
N ARG A 2 5.25 3.92 12.87
CA ARG A 2 6.17 3.24 11.93
C ARG A 2 5.81 1.77 11.81
N CYS A 3 5.84 1.22 10.60
CA CYS A 3 5.68 -0.23 10.41
C CYS A 3 6.96 -0.98 10.81
N SER A 4 6.82 -2.10 11.52
CA SER A 4 7.96 -2.95 11.93
C SER A 4 8.48 -3.86 10.82
N ARG A 5 7.71 -4.05 9.75
CA ARG A 5 8.02 -4.96 8.64
C ARG A 5 8.42 -4.23 7.35
N CYS A 6 8.31 -2.90 7.30
CA CYS A 6 8.77 -2.08 6.18
C CYS A 6 9.04 -0.63 6.63
N ASP A 7 9.72 0.16 5.79
CA ASP A 7 10.10 1.55 6.15
C ASP A 7 8.99 2.60 5.98
N ARG A 8 7.72 2.18 5.85
CA ARG A 8 6.60 3.13 5.78
C ARG A 8 6.28 3.73 7.14
N ARG A 9 6.02 5.05 7.12
CA ARG A 9 5.59 5.85 8.28
C ARG A 9 4.23 6.46 7.99
N TYR A 10 3.39 6.46 9.02
CA TYR A 10 2.02 6.96 8.99
C TYR A 10 1.84 8.03 10.06
N SER A 11 1.05 9.06 9.74
CA SER A 11 0.70 10.15 10.66
C SER A 11 -0.27 9.72 11.75
N VAL A 12 -1.11 8.71 11.49
CA VAL A 12 -2.14 8.21 12.42
C VAL A 12 -2.11 6.69 12.58
N GLN A 13 -2.51 6.19 13.76
CA GLN A 13 -2.48 4.76 14.11
C GLN A 13 -3.38 3.92 13.19
N TYR A 14 -4.62 4.37 12.96
CA TYR A 14 -5.58 3.68 12.09
C TYR A 14 -4.99 3.37 10.70
N SER A 15 -4.19 4.29 10.16
CA SER A 15 -3.55 4.11 8.85
C SER A 15 -2.43 3.07 8.91
N LEU A 16 -1.66 3.01 10.01
CA LEU A 16 -0.66 1.97 10.23
C LEU A 16 -1.32 0.59 10.36
N GLU A 17 -2.39 0.46 11.14
CA GLU A 17 -3.10 -0.81 11.34
C GLU A 17 -3.68 -1.34 10.02
N ARG A 18 -4.34 -0.45 9.25
CA ARG A 18 -4.84 -0.80 7.91
C ARG A 18 -3.71 -1.24 6.99
N HIS A 19 -2.58 -0.54 7.02
CA HIS A 19 -1.40 -0.94 6.26
C HIS A 19 -0.88 -2.32 6.68
N GLN A 20 -0.71 -2.56 7.97
CA GLN A 20 -0.21 -3.84 8.46
C GLN A 20 -1.12 -5.01 8.09
N ARG A 21 -2.44 -4.78 8.07
CA ARG A 21 -3.45 -5.81 7.77
C ARG A 21 -3.57 -6.13 6.27
N TYR A 22 -3.49 -5.13 5.40
CA TYR A 22 -3.87 -5.29 3.99
C TYR A 22 -2.76 -4.99 2.98
N GLU A 23 -1.67 -4.36 3.41
CA GLU A 23 -0.64 -3.85 2.50
C GLU A 23 0.74 -4.44 2.83
N CYS A 24 1.02 -4.66 4.12
CA CYS A 24 2.34 -5.05 4.58
C CYS A 24 2.57 -6.55 4.39
N GLY A 25 3.40 -6.90 3.41
CA GLY A 25 3.69 -8.30 3.05
C GLY A 25 2.66 -8.91 2.09
N VAL A 26 1.71 -8.12 1.60
CA VAL A 26 0.82 -8.52 0.51
C VAL A 26 1.52 -8.22 -0.81
N GLU A 27 1.57 -9.20 -1.71
CA GLU A 27 2.13 -8.98 -3.03
C GLU A 27 1.30 -7.97 -3.82
N LYS A 28 1.99 -7.10 -4.55
CA LYS A 28 1.33 -6.08 -5.37
C LYS A 28 0.76 -6.74 -6.64
N GLN A 29 -0.52 -7.09 -6.59
CA GLN A 29 -1.22 -7.79 -7.68
C GLN A 29 -1.71 -6.85 -8.78
N PHE A 30 -1.95 -5.58 -8.46
CA PHE A 30 -2.50 -4.62 -9.42
C PHE A 30 -1.38 -3.81 -10.05
N SER A 31 -1.28 -3.80 -11.38
CA SER A 31 -0.28 -3.01 -12.09
C SER A 31 -0.95 -1.93 -12.93
N CYS A 32 -0.36 -0.73 -12.94
CA CYS A 32 -0.76 0.30 -13.88
C CYS A 32 -0.22 -0.05 -15.27
N GLY A 33 -1.09 -0.13 -16.28
CA GLY A 33 -0.71 -0.47 -17.66
C GLY A 33 0.27 0.54 -18.30
N THR A 34 0.21 1.80 -17.88
CA THR A 34 1.01 2.89 -18.47
C THR A 34 2.42 2.97 -17.87
N CYS A 35 2.55 2.96 -16.54
CA CYS A 35 3.83 3.16 -15.85
C CYS A 35 4.39 1.87 -15.20
N ARG A 36 3.67 0.75 -15.31
CA ARG A 36 4.00 -0.56 -14.72
C ARG A 36 4.18 -0.56 -13.19
N ARG A 37 3.78 0.52 -12.51
CA ARG A 37 3.82 0.62 -11.05
C ARG A 37 2.81 -0.37 -10.46
N ARG A 38 3.27 -1.14 -9.46
CA ARG A 38 2.45 -2.17 -8.80
C ARG A 38 1.89 -1.66 -7.47
N PHE A 39 0.65 -2.02 -7.20
CA PHE A 39 -0.15 -1.67 -6.04
C PHE A 39 -0.76 -2.94 -5.43
N THR A 40 -0.95 -2.92 -4.12
CA THR A 40 -1.60 -3.98 -3.32
C THR A 40 -3.12 -3.87 -3.34
N ARG A 41 -3.66 -2.70 -3.73
CA ARG A 41 -5.10 -2.41 -3.74
C ARG A 41 -5.54 -1.74 -5.04
N VAL A 42 -6.74 -2.08 -5.51
CA VAL A 42 -7.35 -1.53 -6.73
C VAL A 42 -7.68 -0.05 -6.59
N ASP A 43 -8.23 0.39 -5.46
CA ASP A 43 -8.61 1.78 -5.24
C ASP A 43 -7.41 2.73 -5.31
N ILE A 44 -6.26 2.30 -4.77
CA ILE A 44 -5.01 3.06 -4.83
C ILE A 44 -4.45 3.10 -6.26
N MET A 45 -4.54 1.98 -7.00
CA MET A 45 -4.15 1.93 -8.40
C MET A 45 -5.03 2.84 -9.27
N ARG A 46 -6.35 2.83 -9.05
CA ARG A 46 -7.31 3.67 -9.77
C ARG A 46 -7.10 5.16 -9.49
N SER A 47 -6.83 5.54 -8.25
CA SER A 47 -6.52 6.93 -7.89
C SER A 47 -5.16 7.41 -8.45
N HIS A 48 -4.31 6.49 -8.88
CA HIS A 48 -3.00 6.80 -9.46
C HIS A 48 -3.05 7.01 -10.98
N GLN A 49 -4.00 6.37 -11.68
CA GLN A 49 -4.23 6.56 -13.11
C GLN A 49 -4.81 7.95 -13.39
#